data_AF-A0A2P5B1B4-F1
#
_entry.id   AF-A0A2P5B1B4-F1
#
_cell.length_a   1.000
_cell.length_b   1.000
_cell.length_c   1.000
_cell.angle_alpha   90.00
_cell.angle_beta   90.00
_cell.angle_gamma   90.00
#
_symmetry.space_group_name_H-M   'P 1'
#
loop_
_entity.id
_entity.type
_entity.pdbx_description
1 polymer ?
#
loop_
_entity_poly.entity_id
_entity_poly.type
_entity_poly.pdbx_seq_one_letter_code
_entity_poly.pdbx_strand_id
1 'polypeptide(L)'
;MKRNSLMAQVKQTRRMADPLVSMLARRYLLDLYTRMLDKVALAPEIEPYRECVEEYASERLRICREEVDLSMIEKRIDCGPIPNLITQARIELHQVNFAHKRAPWLFGRY
;
A
#
# COMPACT_ATOMS: atom_id res chain seq x y z
N MET A 1 -5.04 -9.72 44.53
CA MET A 1 -5.00 -8.90 43.30
C MET A 1 -3.56 -8.84 42.81
N LYS A 2 -3.26 -9.49 41.67
CA LYS A 2 -2.11 -9.22 40.76
C LYS A 2 -2.18 -10.24 39.61
N ARG A 3 -3.01 -9.93 38.60
CA ARG A 3 -2.94 -10.60 37.28
C ARG A 3 -1.75 -9.98 36.56
N ASN A 4 -0.55 -10.46 36.84
CA ASN A 4 0.62 -10.02 36.11
C ASN A 4 0.58 -10.68 34.73
N SER A 5 0.27 -9.84 33.75
CA SER A 5 0.02 -10.13 32.35
C SER A 5 1.16 -10.95 31.72
N LEU A 6 0.88 -12.22 31.44
CA LEU A 6 1.68 -13.08 30.55
C LEU A 6 1.70 -12.58 29.09
N MET A 7 1.05 -11.44 28.77
CA MET A 7 1.08 -10.84 27.44
C MET A 7 2.24 -9.86 27.23
N ALA A 8 3.07 -9.59 28.25
CA ALA A 8 4.10 -8.54 28.16
C ALA A 8 5.42 -8.95 27.48
N GLN A 9 5.61 -10.21 27.06
CA GLN A 9 6.90 -10.65 26.52
C GLN A 9 6.87 -11.63 25.34
N VAL A 10 5.80 -11.62 24.54
CA VAL A 10 5.93 -12.13 23.16
C VAL A 10 6.42 -10.98 22.30
N LYS A 11 7.69 -10.58 22.47
CA LYS A 11 8.43 -9.98 21.36
C LYS A 11 8.52 -11.09 20.33
N GLN A 12 7.53 -11.14 19.46
CA GLN A 12 7.53 -12.04 18.33
C GLN A 12 8.77 -11.69 17.54
N THR A 13 9.82 -12.50 17.70
CA THR A 13 10.99 -12.47 16.86
C THR A 13 10.47 -12.76 15.47
N ARG A 14 10.16 -11.70 14.72
CA ARG A 14 9.85 -11.79 13.30
C ARG A 14 11.10 -12.38 12.70
N ARG A 15 11.13 -13.71 12.57
CA ARG A 15 12.17 -14.46 11.90
C ARG A 15 12.43 -13.71 10.61
N MET A 16 13.66 -13.25 10.40
CA MET A 16 14.03 -12.47 9.22
C MET A 16 13.39 -13.14 8.01
N ALA A 17 12.55 -12.38 7.30
CA ALA A 17 11.86 -12.91 6.15
C ALA A 17 12.91 -13.47 5.19
N ASP A 18 12.64 -14.64 4.61
CA ASP A 18 13.49 -15.21 3.58
C ASP A 18 13.78 -14.13 2.52
N PRO A 19 15.04 -13.86 2.15
CA PRO A 19 15.39 -12.82 1.18
C PRO A 19 14.59 -12.92 -0.13
N LEU A 20 14.26 -14.14 -0.58
CA LEU A 20 13.43 -14.38 -1.74
C LEU A 20 11.99 -13.91 -1.51
N VAL A 21 11.42 -14.22 -0.34
CA VAL A 21 10.06 -13.78 0.04
C VAL A 21 9.99 -12.26 0.14
N SER A 22 11.01 -11.62 0.75
CA SER A 22 11.10 -10.16 0.82
C SER A 22 11.13 -9.52 -0.58
N MET A 23 11.99 -10.05 -1.46
CA MET A 23 12.11 -9.57 -2.83
C MET A 23 10.80 -9.71 -3.61
N LEU A 24 10.13 -10.85 -3.52
CA LEU A 24 8.87 -11.10 -4.21
C LEU A 24 7.73 -10.20 -3.70
N ALA A 25 7.61 -10.05 -2.37
CA ALA A 25 6.61 -9.17 -1.77
C ALA A 25 6.82 -7.71 -2.18
N ARG A 26 8.05 -7.21 -2.15
CA ARG A 26 8.40 -5.85 -2.58
C ARG A 26 8.10 -5.65 -4.05
N ARG A 27 8.54 -6.57 -4.92
CA ARG A 27 8.25 -6.51 -6.35
C ARG A 27 6.74 -6.47 -6.64
N TYR A 28 5.96 -7.24 -5.89
CA TYR A 28 4.51 -7.25 -6.05
C TYR A 28 3.86 -5.94 -5.60
N LEU A 29 4.29 -5.34 -4.48
CA LEU A 29 3.82 -4.02 -4.05
C LEU A 29 4.19 -2.93 -5.08
N LEU A 30 5.40 -2.97 -5.63
CA LEU A 30 5.81 -2.05 -6.70
C LEU A 30 4.91 -2.17 -7.94
N ASP A 31 4.55 -3.39 -8.36
CA ASP A 31 3.61 -3.61 -9.47
C ASP A 31 2.23 -3.01 -9.16
N LEU A 32 1.69 -3.29 -7.97
CA LEU A 32 0.36 -2.81 -7.57
C LEU A 32 0.30 -1.28 -7.56
N TYR A 33 1.26 -0.59 -6.94
CA TYR A 33 1.28 0.88 -6.90
C TYR A 33 1.54 1.51 -8.26
N THR A 34 2.44 0.93 -9.08
CA THR A 34 2.67 1.41 -10.44
C THR A 34 1.37 1.33 -11.26
N ARG A 35 0.66 0.20 -11.18
CA ARG A 35 -0.62 0.03 -11.88
C ARG A 35 -1.72 0.96 -11.37
N MET A 36 -1.72 1.29 -10.07
CA MET A 36 -2.64 2.30 -9.52
C MET A 36 -2.37 3.68 -10.13
N LEU A 37 -1.10 4.09 -10.15
CA LEU A 37 -0.66 5.36 -10.73
C LEU A 37 -0.98 5.43 -12.24
N ASP A 38 -0.67 4.38 -12.99
CA ASP A 38 -0.98 4.30 -14.42
C ASP A 38 -2.49 4.43 -14.70
N LYS A 39 -3.33 3.87 -13.82
CA LYS A 39 -4.79 3.93 -13.96
C LYS A 39 -5.35 5.29 -13.59
N VAL A 40 -4.85 5.90 -12.52
CA VAL A 40 -5.35 7.20 -12.07
C VAL A 40 -4.85 8.35 -12.93
N ALA A 41 -3.68 8.21 -13.56
CA ALA A 41 -3.14 9.18 -14.53
C ALA A 41 -4.05 9.37 -15.75
N LEU A 42 -4.98 8.44 -16.01
CA LEU A 42 -6.00 8.59 -17.05
C LEU A 42 -7.06 9.63 -16.67
N ALA A 43 -7.19 9.99 -15.39
CA ALA A 43 -8.09 11.03 -14.92
C ALA A 43 -7.51 12.44 -15.11
N PRO A 44 -8.35 13.48 -15.27
CA PRO A 44 -7.89 14.87 -15.36
C PRO A 44 -7.08 15.28 -14.13
N GLU A 45 -6.07 16.14 -14.31
CA GLU A 45 -5.21 16.62 -13.20
C GLU A 45 -5.99 17.39 -12.13
N ILE A 46 -7.07 18.06 -12.51
CA ILE A 46 -7.91 18.84 -11.59
C ILE A 46 -8.81 17.97 -10.70
N GLU A 47 -8.86 16.66 -10.94
CA GLU A 47 -9.74 15.75 -10.20
C GLU A 47 -9.13 15.48 -8.81
N PRO A 48 -9.78 15.90 -7.70
CA PRO A 48 -9.23 15.70 -6.35
C PRO A 48 -9.02 14.22 -6.01
N TYR A 49 -9.82 13.32 -6.60
CA TYR A 49 -9.59 11.89 -6.45
C TYR A 49 -8.23 11.45 -7.03
N ARG A 50 -7.80 12.04 -8.16
CA ARG A 50 -6.51 11.74 -8.76
C ARG A 50 -5.36 12.17 -7.85
N GLU A 51 -5.38 13.42 -7.40
CA GLU A 51 -4.36 13.97 -6.51
C GLU A 51 -4.20 13.11 -5.25
N CYS A 52 -5.31 12.75 -4.60
CA CYS A 52 -5.27 11.91 -3.40
C CYS A 52 -4.64 10.54 -3.66
N VAL A 53 -5.02 9.87 -4.76
CA VAL A 53 -4.46 8.57 -5.13
C VAL A 53 -2.98 8.66 -5.50
N GLU A 54 -2.59 9.68 -6.25
CA GLU A 54 -1.20 9.92 -6.61
C GLU A 54 -0.33 10.17 -5.39
N GLU A 55 -0.80 10.97 -4.42
CA GLU A 55 -0.06 11.30 -3.20
C GLU A 55 0.28 10.05 -2.39
N TYR A 56 -0.72 9.26 -1.98
CA TYR A 56 -0.45 8.10 -1.14
C TYR A 56 0.24 6.97 -1.92
N ALA A 57 -0.12 6.75 -3.19
CA ALA A 57 0.45 5.65 -3.96
C ALA A 57 1.91 5.93 -4.31
N SER A 58 2.26 7.17 -4.63
CA SER A 58 3.64 7.57 -4.90
C SER A 58 4.51 7.49 -3.65
N GLU A 59 4.01 7.94 -2.50
CA GLU A 59 4.77 7.84 -1.24
C GLU A 59 5.03 6.38 -0.85
N ARG A 60 4.01 5.52 -0.92
CA ARG A 60 4.16 4.09 -0.62
C ARG A 60 5.06 3.38 -1.64
N LEU A 61 4.97 3.74 -2.92
CA LEU A 61 5.85 3.24 -3.97
C LEU A 61 7.30 3.64 -3.70
N ARG A 62 7.55 4.90 -3.30
CA ARG A 62 8.86 5.41 -2.94
C ARG A 62 9.46 4.64 -1.77
N ILE A 63 8.70 4.45 -0.68
CA ILE A 63 9.12 3.65 0.47
C ILE A 63 9.48 2.22 0.04
N CYS A 64 8.66 1.59 -0.80
CA CYS A 64 8.93 0.24 -1.32
C CYS A 64 10.14 0.17 -2.27
N ARG A 65 10.64 1.30 -2.80
CA ARG A 65 11.87 1.36 -3.60
C ARG A 65 13.10 1.59 -2.72
N GLU A 66 12.97 2.44 -1.71
CA GLU A 66 14.05 2.80 -0.78
C GLU A 66 14.38 1.64 0.18
N GLU A 67 13.36 0.94 0.69
CA GLU A 67 13.53 -0.07 1.73
C GLU A 67 13.62 -1.50 1.16
N VAL A 68 14.66 -2.23 1.58
CA VAL A 68 14.84 -3.65 1.23
C VAL A 68 14.18 -4.58 2.26
N ASP A 69 14.15 -4.17 3.52
CA ASP A 69 13.56 -4.94 4.63
C ASP A 69 12.06 -4.66 4.74
N LEU A 70 11.27 -5.73 4.68
CA LEU A 70 9.82 -5.69 4.90
C LEU A 70 9.45 -5.04 6.24
N SER A 71 10.25 -5.27 7.28
CA SER A 71 9.99 -4.71 8.61
C SER A 71 10.11 -3.18 8.64
N MET A 72 10.95 -2.62 7.76
CA MET A 72 11.10 -1.17 7.61
C MET A 72 9.96 -0.57 6.79
N ILE A 73 9.52 -1.26 5.74
CA ILE A 73 8.33 -0.89 4.97
C ILE A 73 7.10 -0.83 5.88
N GLU A 74 6.87 -1.86 6.70
CA GLU A 74 5.74 -1.92 7.63
C GLU A 74 5.74 -0.76 8.63
N LYS A 75 6.92 -0.38 9.13
CA LYS A 75 7.07 0.75 10.06
C LYS A 75 6.86 2.11 9.40
N ARG A 76 7.38 2.30 8.18
CA ARG A 76 7.28 3.58 7.47
C ARG A 76 5.87 3.83 6.94
N ILE A 77 5.14 2.79 6.53
CA ILE A 77 3.77 2.88 6.01
C ILE A 77 2.73 2.76 7.14
N ASP A 78 3.12 2.26 8.31
CA ASP A 78 2.25 2.01 9.47
C ASP A 78 1.02 1.14 9.15
N CYS A 79 1.24 0.08 8.37
CA CYS A 79 0.18 -0.79 7.84
C CYS A 79 0.01 -2.11 8.60
N GLY A 80 0.71 -2.28 9.73
CA GLY A 80 0.85 -3.59 10.37
C GLY A 80 1.64 -4.58 9.49
N PRO A 81 1.31 -5.89 9.49
CA PRO A 81 2.02 -6.89 8.69
C PRO A 81 1.96 -6.68 7.17
N ILE A 82 3.04 -6.99 6.44
CA ILE A 82 3.10 -6.92 4.97
C ILE A 82 1.91 -7.58 4.25
N PRO A 83 1.39 -8.76 4.66
CA PRO A 83 0.20 -9.32 4.04
C PRO A 83 -1.03 -8.40 4.09
N ASN A 84 -1.16 -7.58 5.13
CA ASN A 84 -2.23 -6.57 5.24
C ASN A 84 -2.00 -5.46 4.22
N LEU A 85 -0.76 -4.96 4.09
CA LEU A 85 -0.42 -3.96 3.08
C LEU A 85 -0.71 -4.44 1.66
N ILE A 86 -0.34 -5.69 1.34
CA ILE A 86 -0.62 -6.29 0.03
C ILE A 86 -2.14 -6.40 -0.20
N THR A 87 -2.89 -6.82 0.82
CA THR A 87 -4.35 -6.94 0.74
C THR A 87 -4.97 -5.56 0.51
N GLN A 88 -4.54 -4.55 1.27
CA GLN A 88 -4.99 -3.17 1.13
C GLN A 88 -4.68 -2.63 -0.27
N ALA A 89 -3.45 -2.76 -0.76
CA ALA A 89 -3.07 -2.30 -2.10
C ALA A 89 -3.88 -2.98 -3.22
N ARG A 90 -4.25 -4.25 -3.06
CA ARG A 90 -5.14 -4.95 -4.01
C ARG A 90 -6.57 -4.41 -3.98
N ILE A 91 -7.09 -4.11 -2.79
CA ILE A 91 -8.43 -3.52 -2.62
C ILE A 91 -8.44 -2.10 -3.21
N GLU A 92 -7.43 -1.28 -2.90
CA GLU A 92 -7.26 0.06 -3.44
C GLU A 92 -7.18 0.03 -4.97
N LEU A 93 -6.36 -0.85 -5.56
CA LEU A 93 -6.29 -1.02 -7.02
C LEU A 93 -7.65 -1.47 -7.59
N HIS A 94 -8.38 -2.35 -6.91
CA HIS A 94 -9.73 -2.72 -7.34
C HIS A 94 -10.68 -1.52 -7.32
N GLN A 95 -10.62 -0.69 -6.27
CA GLN A 95 -11.41 0.54 -6.15
C GLN A 95 -11.05 1.55 -7.24
N VAL A 96 -9.76 1.76 -7.53
CA VAL A 96 -9.31 2.63 -8.64
C VAL A 96 -9.85 2.13 -9.98
N ASN A 97 -9.75 0.82 -10.24
CA ASN A 97 -10.31 0.24 -11.47
C ASN A 97 -11.84 0.38 -11.53
N PHE A 98 -12.52 0.25 -10.40
CA PHE A 98 -13.97 0.42 -10.30
C PHE A 98 -14.39 1.87 -10.49
N ALA A 99 -13.68 2.81 -9.86
CA ALA A 99 -13.86 4.25 -10.03
C ALA A 99 -13.69 4.61 -11.51
N HIS A 100 -12.58 4.22 -12.13
CA HIS A 100 -12.34 4.46 -13.56
C HIS A 100 -13.45 3.90 -14.48
N LYS A 101 -14.03 2.74 -14.14
CA LYS A 101 -15.15 2.15 -14.90
C LYS A 101 -16.47 2.90 -14.71
N ARG A 102 -16.72 3.46 -13.53
CA ARG A 102 -18.03 4.03 -13.14
C ARG A 102 -18.10 5.55 -13.21
N ALA A 103 -17.01 6.21 -12.90
CA ALA A 103 -16.81 7.63 -12.98
C ALA A 103 -15.49 7.81 -13.72
N PRO A 104 -15.49 7.82 -15.07
CA PRO A 104 -14.33 8.23 -15.83
C PRO A 104 -13.95 9.62 -15.31
N TRP A 105 -14.72 10.63 -15.66
CA TRP A 105 -14.58 12.05 -15.29
C TRP A 105 -15.89 12.71 -15.77
N LEU A 106 -16.95 11.91 -15.62
CA LEU A 106 -18.36 12.17 -15.90
C LEU A 106 -18.92 12.86 -14.65
N PHE A 107 -19.66 13.97 -14.70
CA PHE A 107 -20.42 14.57 -15.79
C PHE A 107 -20.33 16.11 -15.75
N GLY A 108 -19.35 16.69 -16.46
CA GLY A 108 -19.37 18.09 -16.93
C GLY A 108 -19.54 19.20 -15.89
N ARG A 109 -18.50 19.52 -15.13
CA ARG A 109 -18.42 20.85 -14.50
C ARG A 109 -17.25 21.63 -15.09
N TYR A 110 -17.61 22.46 -16.07
CA TYR A 110 -16.92 23.70 -16.41
C TYR A 110 -17.07 24.69 -15.25
#